data_AF-U7UFV6-F1
#
_entry.id   AF-U7UFV6-F1
#
_cell.length_a   1.000
_cell.length_b   1.000
_cell.length_c   1.000
_cell.angle_alpha   90.00
_cell.angle_beta   90.00
_cell.angle_gamma   90.00
#
_symmetry.space_group_name_H-M   'P 1'
#
loop_
_entity.id
_entity.type
_entity.pdbx_description
1 polymer ?
#
loop_
_entity_poly.entity_id
_entity_poly.type
_entity_poly.pdbx_seq_one_letter_code
_entity_poly.pdbx_strand_id
1 'polypeptide(L)'
;MKKTSLIFFLAGLLLFTNLTLVEGAQTKEKENNQTAIEENQGPVRDQPILVPTKEGPLNATFEEYNKIMELEKLPSSDLGKSFLLGDYKSGKILEYNNIDEVRPMASTSKLVSVYVILDKIKEGNLSLDDLVTVDHESSVLIGSTYKLKENDQKTVRELLDATMVVSGNDAITALSKKVAGSVENFAVLMNDKCKKLGLTNAHMVNPTGLTDYTIEDYNKMTTREMFILARSLIHDYPEILNYSSIKVLEDPQRNYKEYNTNPLLGILPQIDGLKTGNTNAAGRVLIATGLSKGKEKESEDTRLIGIVTGSTNDFKRFVLAKRIMENGFKKYSWTILGAEENSKGKIQIENALKKEYDVYIEKPMSLLLDKEEKVQEKIQLDTMKAPLKEGTKVGTIIYSIDGKEIGNNNLVVKEEVREKGILNKIMQIYRDIFYNMEKSAA
;
A
#
# COMPACT_ATOMS: atom_id res chain seq x y z
N MET A 1 -2.29 59.60 42.61
CA MET A 1 -1.57 59.58 43.90
C MET A 1 -0.22 58.91 43.73
N LYS A 2 0.77 59.14 44.60
CA LYS A 2 2.20 58.78 44.43
C LYS A 2 2.70 57.71 45.43
N LYS A 3 3.82 57.07 45.08
CA LYS A 3 4.73 56.18 45.86
C LYS A 3 4.23 54.73 46.05
N THR A 4 4.97 53.64 45.74
CA THR A 4 6.41 53.24 45.77
C THR A 4 6.90 52.68 47.13
N SER A 5 7.36 51.42 47.07
CA SER A 5 8.27 50.61 47.93
C SER A 5 8.73 51.10 49.32
N LEU A 6 8.87 50.20 50.31
CA LEU A 6 10.10 49.40 50.56
C LEU A 6 10.07 48.67 51.93
N ILE A 7 10.85 47.59 52.03
CA ILE A 7 11.17 46.75 53.20
C ILE A 7 11.94 47.53 54.30
N PHE A 8 11.80 47.14 55.58
CA PHE A 8 12.92 47.05 56.55
C PHE A 8 12.64 45.99 57.65
N PHE A 9 13.38 45.97 58.77
CA PHE A 9 13.98 44.73 59.31
C PHE A 9 14.27 44.78 60.86
N LEU A 10 14.59 43.63 61.49
CA LEU A 10 15.06 43.39 62.90
C LEU A 10 14.01 43.48 64.05
N ALA A 11 14.18 42.89 65.26
CA ALA A 11 14.96 41.72 65.78
C ALA A 11 14.67 41.50 67.30
N GLY A 12 15.16 40.41 67.91
CA GLY A 12 15.13 40.13 69.37
C GLY A 12 14.72 38.68 69.69
N LEU A 13 15.58 37.67 69.95
CA LEU A 13 16.75 37.48 70.84
C LEU A 13 16.37 36.94 72.25
N LEU A 14 17.26 36.13 72.85
CA LEU A 14 17.30 35.48 74.19
C LEU A 14 16.79 34.01 74.27
N LEU A 15 17.41 33.08 75.04
CA LEU A 15 18.83 32.79 75.39
C LEU A 15 18.91 31.51 76.28
N PHE A 16 20.12 30.95 76.48
CA PHE A 16 20.57 29.96 77.53
C PHE A 16 20.05 28.48 77.42
N THR A 17 20.89 27.45 77.12
CA THR A 17 21.89 26.67 77.94
C THR A 17 21.27 25.73 79.00
N ASN A 18 21.80 24.55 79.40
CA ASN A 18 23.03 23.79 79.08
C ASN A 18 22.96 22.32 79.62
N LEU A 19 23.76 21.40 79.06
CA LEU A 19 24.25 20.10 79.63
C LEU A 19 23.18 19.04 80.05
N THR A 20 23.41 17.72 80.00
CA THR A 20 24.65 16.93 80.26
C THR A 20 24.92 15.77 79.26
N LEU A 21 26.16 15.28 79.28
CA LEU A 21 26.67 14.09 78.58
C LEU A 21 26.45 12.78 79.35
N VAL A 22 26.22 11.68 78.64
CA VAL A 22 26.72 10.33 78.98
C VAL A 22 27.15 9.63 77.68
N GLU A 23 28.35 9.05 77.65
CA GLU A 23 28.87 8.26 76.52
C GLU A 23 28.36 6.81 76.57
N GLY A 24 28.20 6.14 75.41
CA GLY A 24 27.84 4.71 75.43
C GLY A 24 27.60 4.04 74.08
N ALA A 25 28.70 3.61 73.44
CA ALA A 25 28.80 2.52 72.45
C ALA A 25 27.99 2.56 71.13
N GLN A 26 28.70 2.28 70.04
CA GLN A 26 28.19 2.17 68.68
C GLN A 26 27.47 0.84 68.42
N THR A 27 26.39 0.89 67.64
CA THR A 27 26.12 -0.11 66.60
C THR A 27 25.49 0.59 65.39
N LYS A 28 26.15 0.50 64.23
CA LYS A 28 25.65 1.07 62.97
C LYS A 28 24.71 0.07 62.30
N GLU A 29 23.40 0.24 62.46
CA GLU A 29 22.48 -0.22 61.42
C GLU A 29 22.49 0.82 60.31
N LYS A 30 22.97 0.42 59.14
CA LYS A 30 22.76 1.19 57.91
C LYS A 30 21.31 0.96 57.49
N GLU A 31 20.45 1.95 57.71
CA GLU A 31 19.22 2.07 56.94
C GLU A 31 19.61 2.16 55.45
N ASN A 32 19.42 1.06 54.73
CA ASN A 32 19.44 1.06 53.27
C ASN A 32 18.17 1.78 52.81
N ASN A 33 18.21 3.11 52.82
CA ASN A 33 17.36 3.93 51.96
C ASN A 33 17.79 3.71 50.51
N GLN A 34 17.45 2.52 49.99
CA GLN A 34 17.24 2.35 48.57
C GLN A 34 15.99 3.14 48.22
N THR A 35 16.19 4.43 47.94
CA THR A 35 15.26 5.19 47.12
C THR A 35 15.10 4.40 45.84
N ALA A 36 13.98 3.70 45.68
CA ALA A 36 13.67 3.05 44.43
C ALA A 36 13.68 4.15 43.38
N ILE A 37 14.65 4.07 42.46
CA ILE A 37 14.52 4.76 41.19
C ILE A 37 13.31 4.07 40.56
N GLU A 38 12.16 4.73 40.60
CA GLU A 38 11.07 4.40 39.71
C GLU A 38 11.63 4.62 38.31
N GLU A 39 12.15 3.53 37.73
CA GLU A 39 12.31 3.45 36.29
C GLU A 39 10.96 3.83 35.72
N ASN A 40 10.93 4.93 34.98
CA ASN A 40 9.74 5.40 34.30
C ASN A 40 9.50 4.48 33.09
N GLN A 41 9.17 3.22 33.40
CA GLN A 41 8.80 2.20 32.45
C GLN A 41 7.57 2.73 31.73
N GLY A 42 7.68 2.82 30.40
CA GLY A 42 6.63 3.40 29.56
C GLY A 42 5.29 2.67 29.75
N PRO A 43 4.19 3.22 29.19
CA PRO A 43 2.86 2.64 29.40
C PRO A 43 2.84 1.16 28.99
N VAL A 44 2.19 0.32 29.80
CA VAL A 44 2.14 -1.14 29.58
C VAL A 44 1.51 -1.44 28.22
N ARG A 45 2.20 -2.28 27.43
CA ARG A 45 1.87 -2.65 26.04
C ARG A 45 1.66 -4.16 25.91
N ASP A 46 0.59 -4.64 26.53
CA ASP A 46 0.24 -6.06 26.67
C ASP A 46 -0.96 -6.50 25.80
N GLN A 47 -1.61 -5.58 25.09
CA GLN A 47 -2.82 -5.88 24.32
C GLN A 47 -2.50 -6.57 22.98
N PRO A 48 -3.36 -7.48 22.48
CA PRO A 48 -3.05 -8.41 21.40
C PRO A 48 -3.11 -7.81 19.98
N ILE A 49 -2.95 -6.50 19.83
CA ILE A 49 -2.92 -5.80 18.53
C ILE A 49 -1.69 -4.90 18.44
N LEU A 50 -1.08 -4.82 17.26
CA LEU A 50 -0.05 -3.85 16.97
C LEU A 50 -0.65 -2.48 16.60
N VAL A 51 -0.01 -1.41 17.05
CA VAL A 51 -0.35 -0.01 16.76
C VAL A 51 0.89 0.78 16.36
N PRO A 52 0.74 1.84 15.53
CA PRO A 52 1.85 2.68 15.13
C PRO A 52 2.28 3.60 16.28
N THR A 53 3.54 3.54 16.67
CA THR A 53 4.13 4.42 17.69
C THR A 53 5.34 5.19 17.12
N LYS A 54 5.90 6.12 17.91
CA LYS A 54 7.15 6.82 17.56
C LYS A 54 8.37 5.89 17.49
N GLU A 55 8.29 4.73 18.12
CA GLU A 55 9.33 3.69 18.16
C GLU A 55 9.02 2.55 17.16
N GLY A 56 8.09 2.78 16.23
CA GLY A 56 7.60 1.80 15.27
C GLY A 56 6.38 1.01 15.78
N PRO A 57 6.04 -0.11 15.11
CA PRO A 57 4.94 -0.98 15.53
C PRO A 57 5.23 -1.63 16.89
N LEU A 58 4.35 -1.39 17.87
CA LEU A 58 4.38 -2.04 19.18
C LEU A 58 2.98 -2.55 19.52
N ASN A 59 2.87 -3.46 20.50
CA ASN A 59 1.58 -3.83 21.08
C ASN A 59 0.87 -2.59 21.63
N ALA A 60 -0.47 -2.57 21.56
CA ALA A 60 -1.28 -1.50 22.10
C ALA A 60 -1.23 -1.46 23.64
N THR A 61 -1.40 -0.26 24.20
CA THR A 61 -1.82 -0.09 25.58
C THR A 61 -3.32 -0.40 25.71
N PHE A 62 -3.81 -0.62 26.94
CA PHE A 62 -5.24 -0.80 27.20
C PHE A 62 -6.11 0.36 26.70
N GLU A 63 -5.63 1.60 26.82
CA GLU A 63 -6.34 2.80 26.31
C GLU A 63 -6.39 2.81 24.77
N GLU A 64 -5.25 2.58 24.13
CA GLU A 64 -5.14 2.52 22.66
C GLU A 64 -6.04 1.41 22.09
N TYR A 65 -6.04 0.23 22.72
CA TYR A 65 -6.87 -0.90 22.34
C TYR A 65 -8.37 -0.57 22.41
N ASN A 66 -8.86 -0.09 23.57
CA ASN A 66 -10.28 0.24 23.74
C ASN A 66 -10.74 1.31 22.74
N LYS A 67 -9.93 2.35 22.54
CA LYS A 67 -10.20 3.42 21.56
C LYS A 67 -10.27 2.89 20.13
N ILE A 68 -9.41 1.94 19.76
CA ILE A 68 -9.48 1.26 18.45
C ILE A 68 -10.73 0.40 18.35
N MET A 69 -11.08 -0.37 19.39
CA MET A 69 -12.29 -1.19 19.42
C MET A 69 -13.59 -0.36 19.35
N GLU A 70 -13.60 0.87 19.87
CA GLU A 70 -14.72 1.81 19.68
C GLU A 70 -14.79 2.34 18.24
N LEU A 71 -13.67 2.78 17.68
CA LEU A 71 -13.60 3.25 16.29
C LEU A 71 -13.92 2.13 15.28
N GLU A 72 -13.61 0.87 15.60
CA GLU A 72 -13.93 -0.26 14.73
C GLU A 72 -15.44 -0.52 14.61
N LYS A 73 -16.25 -0.05 15.57
CA LYS A 73 -17.72 -0.12 15.49
C LYS A 73 -18.34 0.94 14.58
N LEU A 74 -17.60 2.00 14.24
CA LEU A 74 -18.11 3.10 13.42
C LEU A 74 -18.07 2.75 11.92
N PRO A 75 -19.05 3.22 11.13
CA PRO A 75 -19.00 3.07 9.68
C PRO A 75 -17.81 3.84 9.10
N SER A 76 -17.28 3.36 7.96
CA SER A 76 -16.05 3.91 7.37
C SER A 76 -16.17 5.40 6.97
N SER A 77 -17.39 5.89 6.70
CA SER A 77 -17.72 7.31 6.47
C SER A 77 -17.41 8.23 7.65
N ASP A 78 -17.44 7.71 8.87
CA ASP A 78 -17.30 8.50 10.10
C ASP A 78 -15.83 8.57 10.54
N LEU A 79 -14.97 7.77 9.91
CA LEU A 79 -13.54 7.71 10.15
C LEU A 79 -12.75 8.63 9.19
N GLY A 80 -13.26 8.92 8.00
CA GLY A 80 -12.61 9.77 7.00
C GLY A 80 -13.58 10.35 5.97
N LYS A 81 -13.25 11.50 5.40
CA LYS A 81 -14.11 12.25 4.46
C LYS A 81 -14.22 11.61 3.08
N SER A 82 -13.22 10.83 2.68
CA SER A 82 -13.27 9.91 1.55
C SER A 82 -12.34 8.71 1.79
N PHE A 83 -12.62 7.61 1.09
CA PHE A 83 -11.69 6.49 0.96
C PHE A 83 -11.84 5.80 -0.40
N LEU A 84 -10.80 5.08 -0.81
CA LEU A 84 -10.75 4.29 -2.04
C LEU A 84 -9.91 3.03 -1.78
N LEU A 85 -10.38 1.87 -2.23
CA LEU A 85 -9.57 0.67 -2.43
C LEU A 85 -9.62 0.31 -3.91
N GLY A 86 -8.47 0.08 -4.53
CA GLY A 86 -8.38 -0.33 -5.94
C GLY A 86 -7.24 -1.31 -6.19
N ASP A 87 -7.40 -2.13 -7.22
CA ASP A 87 -6.36 -3.04 -7.68
C ASP A 87 -5.37 -2.33 -8.61
N TYR A 88 -4.08 -2.56 -8.37
CA TYR A 88 -2.99 -1.96 -9.12
C TYR A 88 -2.91 -2.44 -10.57
N LYS A 89 -3.18 -3.73 -10.84
CA LYS A 89 -2.94 -4.33 -12.16
C LYS A 89 -4.00 -3.91 -13.20
N SER A 90 -5.28 -3.94 -12.82
CA SER A 90 -6.42 -3.57 -13.68
C SER A 90 -6.81 -2.10 -13.58
N GLY A 91 -6.46 -1.42 -12.49
CA GLY A 91 -7.01 -0.10 -12.17
C GLY A 91 -8.48 -0.12 -11.73
N LYS A 92 -9.08 -1.31 -11.49
CA LYS A 92 -10.45 -1.43 -10.99
C LYS A 92 -10.55 -0.88 -9.57
N ILE A 93 -11.48 0.04 -9.36
CA ILE A 93 -11.87 0.49 -8.02
C ILE A 93 -12.82 -0.57 -7.43
N LEU A 94 -12.51 -1.02 -6.22
CA LEU A 94 -13.16 -2.15 -5.54
C LEU A 94 -14.13 -1.66 -4.46
N GLU A 95 -13.68 -0.70 -3.64
CA GLU A 95 -14.48 -0.03 -2.62
C GLU A 95 -14.21 1.48 -2.67
N TYR A 96 -15.21 2.32 -2.43
CA TYR A 96 -15.02 3.77 -2.42
C TYR A 96 -16.11 4.51 -1.64
N ASN A 97 -15.75 5.70 -1.17
CA ASN A 97 -16.68 6.70 -0.64
C ASN A 97 -16.18 8.09 -1.00
N ASN A 98 -17.04 8.91 -1.64
CA ASN A 98 -16.81 10.32 -1.94
C ASN A 98 -15.43 10.64 -2.57
N ILE A 99 -15.06 9.91 -3.62
CA ILE A 99 -13.70 9.93 -4.18
C ILE A 99 -13.42 11.04 -5.19
N ASP A 100 -14.46 11.75 -5.62
CA ASP A 100 -14.40 12.80 -6.66
C ASP A 100 -14.48 14.23 -6.09
N GLU A 101 -14.63 14.38 -4.77
CA GLU A 101 -14.46 15.68 -4.12
C GLU A 101 -12.96 16.05 -4.11
N VAL A 102 -12.64 17.28 -4.53
CA VAL A 102 -11.27 17.82 -4.51
C VAL A 102 -10.87 18.09 -3.06
N ARG A 103 -9.72 17.57 -2.64
CA ARG A 103 -9.24 17.67 -1.25
C ARG A 103 -7.78 18.10 -1.15
N PRO A 104 -7.39 18.80 -0.06
CA PRO A 104 -5.98 19.06 0.22
C PRO A 104 -5.21 17.74 0.42
N MET A 105 -4.02 17.65 -0.16
CA MET A 105 -3.20 16.43 -0.12
C MET A 105 -2.33 16.32 1.14
N ALA A 106 -1.93 17.46 1.71
CA ALA A 106 -0.80 17.55 2.62
C ALA A 106 0.45 16.85 2.02
N SER A 107 1.30 16.21 2.85
CA SER A 107 2.55 15.58 2.41
C SER A 107 2.41 14.40 1.44
N THR A 108 1.21 13.93 1.07
CA THR A 108 1.09 12.99 -0.07
C THR A 108 1.39 13.66 -1.42
N SER A 109 1.36 15.00 -1.47
CA SER A 109 1.87 15.80 -2.60
C SER A 109 3.30 15.43 -3.01
N LYS A 110 4.13 14.99 -2.04
CA LYS A 110 5.51 14.60 -2.29
C LYS A 110 5.63 13.45 -3.28
N LEU A 111 4.58 12.65 -3.49
CA LEU A 111 4.54 11.65 -4.56
C LEU A 111 4.60 12.28 -5.95
N VAL A 112 3.98 13.45 -6.17
CA VAL A 112 4.11 14.20 -7.44
C VAL A 112 5.54 14.72 -7.59
N SER A 113 6.11 15.29 -6.52
CA SER A 113 7.48 15.79 -6.49
C SER A 113 8.49 14.69 -6.81
N VAL A 114 8.36 13.53 -6.17
CA VAL A 114 9.22 12.36 -6.41
C VAL A 114 9.04 11.82 -7.84
N TYR A 115 7.83 11.81 -8.40
CA TYR A 115 7.61 11.46 -9.82
C TYR A 115 8.38 12.40 -10.76
N VAL A 116 8.37 13.71 -10.51
CA VAL A 116 9.13 14.70 -11.31
C VAL A 116 10.64 14.47 -11.16
N ILE A 117 11.13 14.13 -9.97
CA ILE A 117 12.56 13.86 -9.73
C ILE A 117 13.00 12.55 -10.41
N LEU A 118 12.18 11.49 -10.35
CA LEU A 118 12.44 10.22 -11.01
C LEU A 118 12.40 10.33 -12.54
N ASP A 119 11.52 11.17 -13.11
CA ASP A 119 11.58 11.57 -14.52
C ASP A 119 12.96 12.17 -14.85
N LYS A 120 13.47 13.11 -14.05
CA LYS A 120 14.77 13.74 -14.31
C LYS A 120 15.94 12.75 -14.20
N ILE A 121 15.84 11.78 -13.30
CA ILE A 121 16.82 10.70 -13.18
C ILE A 121 16.78 9.79 -14.43
N LYS A 122 15.59 9.37 -14.87
CA LYS A 122 15.40 8.52 -16.06
C LYS A 122 15.76 9.21 -17.37
N GLU A 123 15.60 10.53 -17.44
CA GLU A 123 16.07 11.37 -18.55
C GLU A 123 17.61 11.58 -18.56
N GLY A 124 18.33 11.18 -17.49
CA GLY A 124 19.77 11.43 -17.33
C GLY A 124 20.13 12.86 -16.93
N ASN A 125 19.15 13.67 -16.51
CA ASN A 125 19.31 15.05 -16.08
C ASN A 125 19.69 15.19 -14.59
N LEU A 126 19.68 14.09 -13.83
CA LEU A 126 20.03 14.02 -12.41
C LEU A 126 20.55 12.60 -12.08
N SER A 127 21.59 12.46 -11.26
CA SER A 127 22.02 11.16 -10.72
C SER A 127 21.53 10.96 -9.29
N LEU A 128 21.33 9.71 -8.87
CA LEU A 128 21.06 9.36 -7.47
C LEU A 128 22.23 9.70 -6.53
N ASP A 129 23.44 9.75 -7.09
CA ASP A 129 24.69 10.03 -6.36
C ASP A 129 25.09 11.52 -6.44
N ASP A 130 24.31 12.36 -7.15
CA ASP A 130 24.58 13.80 -7.22
C ASP A 130 24.46 14.43 -5.83
N LEU A 131 25.45 15.26 -5.47
CA LEU A 131 25.37 16.06 -4.26
C LEU A 131 24.43 17.25 -4.43
N VAL A 132 23.63 17.45 -3.40
CA VAL A 132 22.75 18.60 -3.19
C VAL A 132 23.20 19.30 -1.91
N THR A 133 23.61 20.56 -2.03
CA THR A 133 23.88 21.43 -0.88
C THR A 133 22.55 22.03 -0.42
N VAL A 134 22.24 21.89 0.88
CA VAL A 134 21.04 22.44 1.50
C VAL A 134 21.21 23.94 1.72
N ASP A 135 20.26 24.75 1.23
CA ASP A 135 20.24 26.19 1.44
C ASP A 135 19.55 26.60 2.76
N HIS A 136 19.74 27.85 3.17
CA HIS A 136 19.14 28.39 4.39
C HIS A 136 17.62 28.16 4.42
N GLU A 137 16.93 28.52 3.34
CA GLU A 137 15.47 28.45 3.25
C GLU A 137 14.95 27.01 3.44
N SER A 138 15.59 26.01 2.82
CA SER A 138 15.23 24.60 3.02
C SER A 138 15.49 24.14 4.46
N SER A 139 16.59 24.61 5.07
CA SER A 139 17.01 24.20 6.43
C SER A 139 16.10 24.72 7.56
N VAL A 140 15.41 25.86 7.34
CA VAL A 140 14.51 26.47 8.33
C VAL A 140 13.04 26.05 8.17
N LEU A 141 12.73 25.14 7.25
CA LEU A 141 11.37 24.60 7.10
C LEU A 141 10.93 23.83 8.36
N ILE A 142 9.66 23.98 8.70
CA ILE A 142 9.05 23.36 9.89
C ILE A 142 8.23 22.11 9.54
N GLY A 143 7.77 21.39 10.57
CA GLY A 143 6.98 20.17 10.43
C GLY A 143 7.86 18.93 10.36
N SER A 144 7.55 18.02 9.42
CA SER A 144 8.37 16.84 9.16
C SER A 144 9.67 17.23 8.46
N THR A 145 10.82 16.99 9.08
CA THR A 145 12.15 17.29 8.52
C THR A 145 13.14 16.15 8.75
N TYR A 146 14.17 16.10 7.91
CA TYR A 146 15.36 15.27 8.13
C TYR A 146 16.40 15.97 9.03
N LYS A 147 16.04 17.11 9.62
CA LYS A 147 16.87 17.96 10.49
C LYS A 147 18.18 18.37 9.80
N LEU A 148 18.08 18.69 8.50
CA LEU A 148 19.18 19.20 7.70
C LEU A 148 19.51 20.65 8.08
N LYS A 149 20.79 21.00 8.00
CA LYS A 149 21.32 22.34 8.24
C LYS A 149 21.75 22.99 6.93
N GLU A 150 21.82 24.32 6.93
CA GLU A 150 22.43 25.06 5.83
C GLU A 150 23.87 24.57 5.59
N ASN A 151 24.23 24.38 4.32
CA ASN A 151 25.48 23.79 3.83
C ASN A 151 25.66 22.29 4.08
N ASP A 152 24.70 21.56 4.67
CA ASP A 152 24.73 20.09 4.64
C ASP A 152 24.75 19.62 3.17
N GLN A 153 25.63 18.66 2.86
CA GLN A 153 25.67 18.00 1.55
C GLN A 153 25.11 16.60 1.68
N LYS A 154 24.11 16.29 0.86
CA LYS A 154 23.46 14.97 0.81
C LYS A 154 23.29 14.54 -0.63
N THR A 155 23.38 13.23 -0.87
CA THR A 155 23.08 12.63 -2.17
C THR A 155 21.59 12.74 -2.49
N VAL A 156 21.23 12.76 -3.77
CA VAL A 156 19.82 12.69 -4.20
C VAL A 156 19.11 11.48 -3.59
N ARG A 157 19.81 10.33 -3.48
CA ARG A 157 19.31 9.13 -2.80
C ARG A 157 18.92 9.39 -1.34
N GLU A 158 19.83 9.92 -0.52
CA GLU A 158 19.54 10.22 0.90
C GLU A 158 18.37 11.20 1.06
N LEU A 159 18.24 12.17 0.15
CA LEU A 159 17.12 13.12 0.18
C LEU A 159 15.79 12.48 -0.27
N LEU A 160 15.81 11.48 -1.15
CA LEU A 160 14.64 10.66 -1.47
C LEU A 160 14.24 9.74 -0.32
N ASP A 161 15.20 9.09 0.36
CA ASP A 161 14.96 8.32 1.59
C ASP A 161 14.30 9.20 2.67
N ALA A 162 14.86 10.38 2.92
CA ALA A 162 14.31 11.40 3.81
C ALA A 162 12.90 11.86 3.41
N THR A 163 12.66 12.06 2.12
CA THR A 163 11.35 12.46 1.58
C THR A 163 10.29 11.38 1.81
N MET A 164 10.64 10.10 1.61
CA MET A 164 9.68 8.99 1.65
C MET A 164 9.43 8.47 3.06
N VAL A 165 10.46 8.27 3.87
CA VAL A 165 10.34 7.65 5.21
C VAL A 165 9.79 8.66 6.22
N VAL A 166 10.55 9.74 6.46
CA VAL A 166 10.29 10.74 7.51
C VAL A 166 9.50 11.94 7.02
N SER A 167 9.14 11.97 5.72
CA SER A 167 8.37 13.04 5.09
C SER A 167 9.07 14.40 5.05
N GLY A 168 10.41 14.41 4.94
CA GLY A 168 11.25 15.61 5.05
C GLY A 168 10.87 16.74 4.09
N ASN A 169 10.47 17.89 4.66
CA ASN A 169 10.16 19.12 3.92
C ASN A 169 11.44 19.81 3.42
N ASP A 170 12.46 19.84 4.27
CA ASP A 170 13.83 20.26 3.98
C ASP A 170 14.42 19.49 2.78
N ALA A 171 14.35 18.15 2.85
CA ALA A 171 14.91 17.27 1.83
C ALA A 171 14.26 17.45 0.44
N ILE A 172 12.92 17.44 0.35
CA ILE A 172 12.24 17.59 -0.94
C ILE A 172 12.35 19.01 -1.51
N THR A 173 12.49 20.02 -0.66
CA THR A 173 12.67 21.41 -1.11
C THR A 173 14.07 21.61 -1.70
N ALA A 174 15.12 21.10 -1.05
CA ALA A 174 16.47 21.11 -1.60
C ALA A 174 16.55 20.36 -2.94
N LEU A 175 15.91 19.18 -3.05
CA LEU A 175 15.77 18.46 -4.32
C LEU A 175 15.03 19.27 -5.39
N SER A 176 13.92 19.93 -5.03
CA SER A 176 13.13 20.73 -5.98
C SER A 176 13.94 21.88 -6.59
N LYS A 177 14.74 22.56 -5.76
CA LYS A 177 15.62 23.66 -6.18
C LYS A 177 16.79 23.16 -7.02
N LYS A 178 17.39 22.02 -6.69
CA LYS A 178 18.40 21.34 -7.53
C LYS A 178 17.86 21.05 -8.95
N VAL A 179 16.58 20.65 -9.05
CA VAL A 179 15.95 20.26 -10.32
C VAL A 179 15.44 21.46 -11.15
N ALA A 180 14.88 22.49 -10.52
CA ALA A 180 14.15 23.56 -11.22
C ALA A 180 14.64 24.99 -10.92
N GLY A 181 15.69 25.14 -10.11
CA GLY A 181 16.23 26.43 -9.66
C GLY A 181 15.41 27.11 -8.56
N SER A 182 14.08 26.92 -8.53
CA SER A 182 13.19 27.47 -7.50
C SER A 182 11.99 26.56 -7.22
N VAL A 183 11.29 26.85 -6.11
CA VAL A 183 10.07 26.13 -5.69
C VAL A 183 8.91 26.36 -6.67
N GLU A 184 8.78 27.58 -7.19
CA GLU A 184 7.74 28.00 -8.13
C GLU A 184 7.92 27.29 -9.48
N ASN A 185 9.15 27.28 -10.01
CA ASN A 185 9.48 26.55 -11.23
C ASN A 185 9.22 25.04 -11.06
N PHE A 186 9.51 24.48 -9.89
CA PHE A 186 9.21 23.08 -9.60
C PHE A 186 7.70 22.82 -9.52
N ALA A 187 6.91 23.74 -8.96
CA ALA A 187 5.45 23.63 -8.94
C ALA A 187 4.87 23.62 -10.37
N VAL A 188 5.46 24.36 -11.33
CA VAL A 188 5.09 24.23 -12.76
C VAL A 188 5.33 22.80 -13.27
N LEU A 189 6.51 22.21 -13.01
CA LEU A 189 6.81 20.82 -13.39
C LEU A 189 5.84 19.80 -12.75
N MET A 190 5.43 20.03 -11.50
CA MET A 190 4.43 19.20 -10.82
C MET A 190 3.06 19.27 -11.49
N ASN A 191 2.58 20.46 -11.85
CA ASN A 191 1.32 20.63 -12.56
C ASN A 191 1.38 20.03 -13.99
N ASP A 192 2.50 20.18 -14.69
CA ASP A 192 2.72 19.53 -15.99
C ASP A 192 2.71 18.00 -15.88
N LYS A 193 3.31 17.42 -14.83
CA LYS A 193 3.21 15.98 -14.53
C LYS A 193 1.77 15.56 -14.27
N CYS A 194 1.03 16.28 -13.43
CA CYS A 194 -0.40 16.02 -13.18
C CYS A 194 -1.23 16.07 -14.47
N LYS A 195 -1.00 17.07 -15.33
CA LYS A 195 -1.67 17.20 -16.63
C LYS A 195 -1.35 16.05 -17.58
N LYS A 196 -0.09 15.63 -17.68
CA LYS A 196 0.35 14.45 -18.48
C LYS A 196 -0.30 13.14 -17.99
N LEU A 197 -0.59 13.03 -16.69
CA LEU A 197 -1.29 11.91 -16.08
C LEU A 197 -2.83 12.00 -16.17
N GLY A 198 -3.37 13.08 -16.75
CA GLY A 198 -4.82 13.29 -16.85
C GLY A 198 -5.51 13.67 -15.54
N LEU A 199 -4.77 14.17 -14.54
CA LEU A 199 -5.30 14.60 -13.24
C LEU A 199 -5.87 16.02 -13.35
N THR A 200 -7.07 16.16 -13.92
CA THR A 200 -7.66 17.45 -14.32
C THR A 200 -8.06 18.37 -13.16
N ASN A 201 -8.25 17.85 -11.95
CA ASN A 201 -8.57 18.63 -10.74
C ASN A 201 -7.34 18.80 -9.83
N ALA A 202 -6.18 18.31 -10.26
CA ALA A 202 -4.94 18.46 -9.53
C ALA A 202 -4.39 19.89 -9.67
N HIS A 203 -3.97 20.47 -8.55
CA HIS A 203 -3.32 21.77 -8.49
C HIS A 203 -2.21 21.73 -7.44
N MET A 204 -1.01 22.15 -7.83
CA MET A 204 0.21 22.11 -7.01
C MET A 204 0.82 23.51 -6.90
N VAL A 205 1.08 23.96 -5.69
CA VAL A 205 1.71 25.26 -5.38
C VAL A 205 3.13 25.11 -4.81
N ASN A 206 3.48 23.96 -4.23
CA ASN A 206 4.81 23.73 -3.64
C ASN A 206 5.18 22.21 -3.62
N PRO A 207 6.48 21.84 -3.50
CA PRO A 207 6.93 20.44 -3.52
C PRO A 207 6.63 19.65 -2.25
N THR A 208 6.26 20.31 -1.15
CA THR A 208 6.12 19.67 0.17
C THR A 208 4.68 19.24 0.48
N GLY A 209 3.69 19.94 -0.06
CA GLY A 209 2.31 19.89 0.42
C GLY A 209 2.10 20.58 1.77
N LEU A 210 3.02 21.45 2.22
CA LEU A 210 2.77 22.35 3.34
C LEU A 210 1.65 23.33 2.95
N THR A 211 0.77 23.62 3.90
CA THR A 211 -0.24 24.67 3.77
C THR A 211 0.34 25.95 4.35
N ASP A 212 0.50 26.97 3.51
CA ASP A 212 0.68 28.34 3.96
C ASP A 212 -0.72 28.90 4.27
N TYR A 213 -0.98 29.22 5.54
CA TYR A 213 -2.29 29.73 5.99
C TYR A 213 -2.44 31.25 5.80
N THR A 214 -1.45 31.92 5.21
CA THR A 214 -1.55 33.33 4.82
C THR A 214 -2.13 33.52 3.41
N ILE A 215 -2.22 32.44 2.62
CA ILE A 215 -2.82 32.40 1.28
C ILE A 215 -3.95 31.37 1.21
N GLU A 216 -4.96 31.61 0.37
CA GLU A 216 -6.09 30.68 0.16
C GLU A 216 -5.79 29.60 -0.89
N ASP A 217 -4.55 29.11 -0.95
CA ASP A 217 -4.16 28.09 -1.94
C ASP A 217 -3.22 27.01 -1.38
N TYR A 218 -3.35 25.81 -1.94
CA TYR A 218 -2.72 24.59 -1.42
C TYR A 218 -2.80 23.45 -2.43
N ASN A 219 -1.86 22.50 -2.28
CA ASN A 219 -1.83 21.28 -3.09
C ASN A 219 -3.10 20.43 -2.88
N LYS A 220 -3.83 20.17 -3.96
CA LYS A 220 -5.13 19.51 -3.95
C LYS A 220 -5.34 18.62 -5.18
N MET A 221 -6.11 17.55 -5.02
CA MET A 221 -6.66 16.71 -6.10
C MET A 221 -7.80 15.86 -5.53
N THR A 222 -8.50 15.10 -6.38
CA THR A 222 -9.50 14.10 -5.94
C THR A 222 -8.83 12.82 -5.43
N THR A 223 -9.58 12.01 -4.67
CA THR A 223 -9.08 10.70 -4.20
C THR A 223 -8.91 9.70 -5.35
N ARG A 224 -9.73 9.83 -6.40
CA ARG A 224 -9.56 9.09 -7.67
C ARG A 224 -8.24 9.44 -8.35
N GLU A 225 -7.87 10.71 -8.39
CA GLU A 225 -6.60 11.16 -8.96
C GLU A 225 -5.39 10.72 -8.11
N MET A 226 -5.52 10.67 -6.78
CA MET A 226 -4.49 10.07 -5.92
C MET A 226 -4.23 8.59 -6.26
N PHE A 227 -5.28 7.84 -6.62
CA PHE A 227 -5.16 6.44 -7.06
C PHE A 227 -4.49 6.31 -8.43
N ILE A 228 -4.81 7.19 -9.39
CA ILE A 228 -4.13 7.24 -10.68
C ILE A 228 -2.65 7.60 -10.48
N LEU A 229 -2.35 8.65 -9.71
CA LEU A 229 -0.98 9.05 -9.35
C LEU A 229 -0.17 7.90 -8.76
N ALA A 230 -0.71 7.22 -7.74
CA ALA A 230 -0.03 6.11 -7.07
C ALA A 230 0.20 4.92 -8.01
N ARG A 231 -0.80 4.56 -8.82
CA ARG A 231 -0.72 3.45 -9.78
C ARG A 231 0.32 3.73 -10.86
N SER A 232 0.31 4.93 -11.44
CA SER A 232 1.28 5.35 -12.46
C SER A 232 2.70 5.48 -11.91
N LEU A 233 2.88 6.00 -10.69
CA LEU A 233 4.19 6.09 -10.04
C LEU A 233 4.83 4.71 -9.81
N ILE A 234 4.07 3.74 -9.29
CA ILE A 234 4.56 2.36 -9.09
C ILE A 234 4.83 1.66 -10.43
N HIS A 235 4.03 1.95 -11.46
CA HIS A 235 4.18 1.37 -12.79
C HIS A 235 5.45 1.88 -13.50
N ASP A 236 5.66 3.19 -13.51
CA ASP A 236 6.76 3.81 -14.25
C ASP A 236 8.11 3.70 -13.52
N TYR A 237 8.06 3.61 -12.19
CA TYR A 237 9.18 3.59 -11.24
C TYR A 237 8.94 2.60 -10.08
N PRO A 238 8.91 1.27 -10.34
CA PRO A 238 8.67 0.27 -9.30
C PRO A 238 9.69 0.31 -8.14
N GLU A 239 10.88 0.87 -8.37
CA GLU A 239 11.89 1.14 -7.35
C GLU A 239 11.43 2.11 -6.25
N ILE A 240 10.34 2.87 -6.44
CA ILE A 240 9.73 3.70 -5.38
C ILE A 240 9.43 2.90 -4.11
N LEU A 241 9.09 1.61 -4.27
CA LEU A 241 8.80 0.69 -3.17
C LEU A 241 10.04 0.38 -2.32
N ASN A 242 11.24 0.49 -2.88
CA ASN A 242 12.50 0.36 -2.12
C ASN A 242 12.65 1.50 -1.11
N TYR A 243 12.14 2.71 -1.43
CA TYR A 243 12.15 3.86 -0.53
C TYR A 243 10.97 3.82 0.46
N SER A 244 9.76 3.50 0.00
CA SER A 244 8.56 3.56 0.86
C SER A 244 8.44 2.40 1.87
N SER A 245 9.16 1.30 1.66
CA SER A 245 9.19 0.14 2.57
C SER A 245 10.25 0.22 3.67
N ILE A 246 11.16 1.20 3.62
CA ILE A 246 12.15 1.44 4.68
C ILE A 246 11.41 1.79 5.98
N LYS A 247 11.59 0.97 7.02
CA LYS A 247 10.85 1.09 8.30
C LYS A 247 11.41 2.19 9.21
N VAL A 248 12.72 2.44 9.14
CA VAL A 248 13.45 3.39 9.99
C VAL A 248 14.51 4.05 9.14
N LEU A 249 14.64 5.37 9.26
CA LEU A 249 15.74 6.13 8.66
C LEU A 249 16.74 6.49 9.76
N GLU A 250 17.98 6.05 9.61
CA GLU A 250 19.05 6.24 10.59
C GLU A 250 20.25 6.95 9.93
N ASP A 251 20.77 7.98 10.59
CA ASP A 251 22.03 8.65 10.28
C ASP A 251 22.82 8.79 11.59
N PRO A 252 23.67 7.79 11.93
CA PRO A 252 24.42 7.78 13.17
C PRO A 252 25.37 8.98 13.33
N GLN A 253 25.88 9.53 12.23
CA GLN A 253 26.80 10.67 12.27
C GLN A 253 26.10 11.95 12.74
N ARG A 254 24.79 12.08 12.48
CA ARG A 254 23.95 13.18 12.97
C ARG A 254 23.09 12.83 14.19
N ASN A 255 23.30 11.65 14.79
CA ASN A 255 22.45 11.09 15.85
C ASN A 255 20.95 11.14 15.49
N TYR A 256 20.63 10.79 14.25
CA TYR A 256 19.26 10.79 13.73
C TYR A 256 18.73 9.37 13.65
N LYS A 257 17.55 9.14 14.23
CA LYS A 257 16.77 7.91 14.07
C LYS A 257 15.30 8.27 14.16
N GLU A 258 14.55 8.05 13.09
CA GLU A 258 13.10 8.29 13.04
C GLU A 258 12.43 7.19 12.23
N TYR A 259 11.20 6.82 12.62
CA TYR A 259 10.44 5.74 12.00
C TYR A 259 9.60 6.23 10.82
N ASN A 260 9.26 5.32 9.91
CA ASN A 260 8.44 5.63 8.75
C ASN A 260 7.07 6.17 9.17
N THR A 261 6.64 7.26 8.51
CA THR A 261 5.36 7.92 8.78
C THR A 261 4.11 7.14 8.34
N ASN A 262 4.25 5.97 7.72
CA ASN A 262 3.15 5.08 7.32
C ASN A 262 2.65 4.20 8.48
N PRO A 263 1.43 4.42 9.00
CA PRO A 263 0.92 3.73 10.19
C PRO A 263 0.57 2.25 9.97
N LEU A 264 0.64 1.72 8.74
CA LEU A 264 0.37 0.31 8.45
C LEU A 264 1.65 -0.51 8.25
N LEU A 265 2.80 0.16 8.02
CA LEU A 265 4.05 -0.50 7.69
C LEU A 265 4.58 -1.31 8.89
N GLY A 266 4.75 -2.61 8.71
CA GLY A 266 5.12 -3.53 9.79
C GLY A 266 3.99 -3.92 10.74
N ILE A 267 2.75 -3.46 10.51
CA ILE A 267 1.53 -3.93 11.19
C ILE A 267 0.76 -4.90 10.29
N LEU A 268 0.56 -4.52 9.03
CA LEU A 268 0.06 -5.42 8.00
C LEU A 268 1.26 -5.92 7.17
N PRO A 269 1.55 -7.23 7.12
CA PRO A 269 2.76 -7.77 6.49
C PRO A 269 2.82 -7.57 4.97
N GLN A 270 1.69 -7.30 4.32
CA GLN A 270 1.60 -7.01 2.89
C GLN A 270 2.10 -5.60 2.53
N ILE A 271 2.13 -4.65 3.48
CA ILE A 271 2.31 -3.22 3.20
C ILE A 271 3.78 -2.88 2.95
N ASP A 272 4.03 -2.19 1.84
CA ASP A 272 5.35 -1.72 1.40
C ASP A 272 5.34 -0.24 0.94
N GLY A 273 4.22 0.47 1.06
CA GLY A 273 4.15 1.90 0.75
C GLY A 273 2.80 2.56 1.05
N LEU A 274 2.54 3.80 0.61
CA LEU A 274 3.49 4.73 -0.03
C LEU A 274 3.76 5.95 0.85
N LYS A 275 2.72 6.71 1.22
CA LYS A 275 2.91 8.04 1.82
C LYS A 275 1.71 8.52 2.64
N THR A 276 1.99 9.08 3.81
CA THR A 276 1.04 9.85 4.63
C THR A 276 1.16 11.37 4.43
N GLY A 277 0.08 12.07 4.78
CA GLY A 277 0.02 13.52 4.92
C GLY A 277 -0.83 13.95 6.12
N ASN A 278 -0.50 15.10 6.70
CA ASN A 278 -1.30 15.75 7.74
C ASN A 278 -1.13 17.28 7.67
N THR A 279 -2.23 18.02 7.56
CA THR A 279 -2.33 19.46 7.87
C THR A 279 -3.71 19.73 8.47
N ASN A 280 -3.91 20.91 9.08
CA ASN A 280 -5.23 21.26 9.63
C ASN A 280 -6.30 21.33 8.52
N ALA A 281 -5.93 21.75 7.31
CA ALA A 281 -6.81 21.77 6.14
C ALA A 281 -7.10 20.36 5.58
N ALA A 282 -6.08 19.50 5.45
CA ALA A 282 -6.23 18.15 4.87
C ALA A 282 -6.87 17.13 5.83
N GLY A 283 -6.80 17.39 7.13
CA GLY A 283 -6.89 16.32 8.12
C GLY A 283 -5.75 15.30 7.91
N ARG A 284 -6.01 14.05 8.29
CA ARG A 284 -5.05 12.95 8.15
C ARG A 284 -5.33 12.20 6.84
N VAL A 285 -4.29 12.08 6.01
CA VAL A 285 -4.30 11.48 4.68
C VAL A 285 -3.30 10.32 4.63
N LEU A 286 -3.62 9.25 3.91
CA LEU A 286 -2.71 8.14 3.60
C LEU A 286 -3.03 7.58 2.22
N ILE A 287 -1.98 7.38 1.43
CA ILE A 287 -1.98 6.51 0.25
C ILE A 287 -1.11 5.31 0.62
N ALA A 288 -1.75 4.16 0.84
CA ALA A 288 -1.11 2.89 1.17
C ALA A 288 -1.08 1.96 -0.05
N THR A 289 -0.07 1.10 -0.14
CA THR A 289 -0.08 -0.06 -1.03
C THR A 289 0.53 -1.26 -0.31
N GLY A 290 0.16 -2.44 -0.76
CA GLY A 290 0.77 -3.69 -0.35
C GLY A 290 0.52 -4.80 -1.35
N LEU A 291 1.30 -5.87 -1.21
CA LEU A 291 1.27 -7.05 -2.06
C LEU A 291 0.85 -8.28 -1.24
N SER A 292 -0.30 -8.86 -1.55
CA SER A 292 -0.56 -10.25 -1.14
C SER A 292 0.10 -11.17 -2.14
N LYS A 293 0.95 -12.09 -1.66
CA LYS A 293 1.50 -13.14 -2.50
C LYS A 293 0.39 -14.07 -2.98
N GLY A 294 0.49 -14.47 -4.24
CA GLY A 294 -0.36 -15.51 -4.83
C GLY A 294 0.02 -16.89 -4.30
N LYS A 295 -0.74 -17.89 -4.73
CA LYS A 295 -0.46 -19.31 -4.49
C LYS A 295 -0.31 -20.00 -5.84
N GLU A 296 0.69 -20.88 -5.96
CA GLU A 296 0.98 -21.59 -7.19
C GLU A 296 -0.28 -22.29 -7.76
N LYS A 297 -0.55 -22.09 -9.05
CA LYS A 297 -1.73 -22.58 -9.80
C LYS A 297 -3.11 -22.11 -9.31
N GLU A 298 -3.24 -21.51 -8.12
CA GLU A 298 -4.51 -20.96 -7.59
C GLU A 298 -4.68 -19.45 -7.88
N SER A 299 -3.64 -18.63 -7.68
CA SER A 299 -3.73 -17.16 -7.74
C SER A 299 -2.40 -16.47 -8.04
N GLU A 300 -2.47 -15.32 -8.71
CA GLU A 300 -1.34 -14.41 -8.89
C GLU A 300 -1.14 -13.47 -7.69
N ASP A 301 0.06 -12.91 -7.59
CA ASP A 301 0.38 -11.79 -6.72
C ASP A 301 -0.59 -10.61 -6.92
N THR A 302 -1.27 -10.21 -5.84
CA THR A 302 -2.32 -9.20 -5.87
C THR A 302 -1.86 -7.95 -5.13
N ARG A 303 -1.61 -6.86 -5.87
CA ARG A 303 -1.26 -5.54 -5.30
C ARG A 303 -2.49 -4.65 -5.20
N LEU A 304 -2.78 -4.17 -4.00
CA LEU A 304 -3.86 -3.21 -3.75
C LEU A 304 -3.28 -1.84 -3.39
N ILE A 305 -4.05 -0.79 -3.69
CA ILE A 305 -3.80 0.59 -3.28
C ILE A 305 -5.03 1.07 -2.50
N GLY A 306 -4.82 1.46 -1.25
CA GLY A 306 -5.86 1.97 -0.35
C GLY A 306 -5.57 3.42 0.01
N ILE A 307 -6.57 4.29 -0.10
CA ILE A 307 -6.44 5.73 0.11
C ILE A 307 -7.50 6.18 1.11
N VAL A 308 -7.09 7.04 2.04
CA VAL A 308 -7.94 7.66 3.06
C VAL A 308 -7.63 9.15 3.11
N THR A 309 -8.66 9.99 3.19
CA THR A 309 -8.50 11.45 3.33
C THR A 309 -9.40 12.01 4.44
N GLY A 310 -9.01 13.17 5.01
CA GLY A 310 -9.88 13.93 5.91
C GLY A 310 -10.21 13.25 7.25
N SER A 311 -9.46 12.24 7.68
CA SER A 311 -9.60 11.69 9.03
C SER A 311 -9.24 12.74 10.08
N THR A 312 -10.04 12.87 11.14
CA THR A 312 -9.87 13.96 12.13
C THR A 312 -8.77 13.71 13.16
N ASN A 313 -8.26 12.49 13.25
CA ASN A 313 -7.11 12.12 14.08
C ASN A 313 -6.41 10.86 13.53
N ASP A 314 -5.23 10.55 14.06
CA ASP A 314 -4.36 9.48 13.60
C ASP A 314 -4.93 8.07 13.86
N PHE A 315 -5.68 7.87 14.95
CA PHE A 315 -6.40 6.61 15.20
C PHE A 315 -7.49 6.37 14.15
N LYS A 316 -8.28 7.40 13.82
CA LYS A 316 -9.31 7.29 12.76
C LYS A 316 -8.69 6.98 11.39
N ARG A 317 -7.55 7.60 11.04
CA ARG A 317 -6.79 7.27 9.83
C ARG A 317 -6.31 5.81 9.87
N PHE A 318 -5.70 5.39 10.98
CA PHE A 318 -5.17 4.04 11.16
C PHE A 318 -6.26 2.97 11.02
N VAL A 319 -7.36 3.09 11.76
CA VAL A 319 -8.49 2.15 11.73
C VAL A 319 -9.07 2.06 10.31
N LEU A 320 -9.41 3.19 9.68
CA LEU A 320 -9.98 3.19 8.34
C LEU A 320 -9.04 2.58 7.29
N ALA A 321 -7.77 2.96 7.31
CA ALA A 321 -6.79 2.47 6.35
C ALA A 321 -6.46 0.97 6.55
N LYS A 322 -6.32 0.54 7.82
CA LYS A 322 -6.15 -0.88 8.16
C LYS A 322 -7.35 -1.68 7.68
N ARG A 323 -8.57 -1.23 7.98
CA ARG A 323 -9.82 -1.88 7.57
C ARG A 323 -9.91 -2.08 6.06
N ILE A 324 -9.74 -1.03 5.24
CA ILE A 324 -9.88 -1.17 3.78
C ILE A 324 -8.77 -2.05 3.17
N MET A 325 -7.53 -1.96 3.67
CA MET A 325 -6.44 -2.78 3.16
C MET A 325 -6.58 -4.25 3.58
N GLU A 326 -6.88 -4.50 4.86
CA GLU A 326 -7.02 -5.85 5.40
C GLU A 326 -8.24 -6.57 4.83
N ASN A 327 -9.40 -5.90 4.74
CA ASN A 327 -10.57 -6.44 4.05
C ASN A 327 -10.29 -6.65 2.57
N GLY A 328 -9.59 -5.72 1.91
CA GLY A 328 -9.16 -5.85 0.53
C GLY A 328 -8.36 -7.12 0.27
N PHE A 329 -7.34 -7.40 1.07
CA PHE A 329 -6.54 -8.63 0.94
C PHE A 329 -7.29 -9.90 1.38
N LYS A 330 -8.23 -9.81 2.31
CA LYS A 330 -9.10 -10.94 2.68
C LYS A 330 -10.08 -11.30 1.56
N LYS A 331 -10.63 -10.28 0.88
CA LYS A 331 -11.72 -10.42 -0.08
C LYS A 331 -11.25 -10.65 -1.51
N TYR A 332 -10.23 -9.96 -1.99
CA TYR A 332 -9.88 -9.94 -3.41
C TYR A 332 -8.58 -10.69 -3.74
N SER A 333 -8.55 -11.37 -4.89
CA SER A 333 -7.33 -11.87 -5.53
C SER A 333 -7.47 -12.00 -7.04
N TRP A 334 -6.34 -11.96 -7.73
CA TRP A 334 -6.21 -12.45 -9.10
C TRP A 334 -6.23 -13.98 -9.13
N THR A 335 -7.43 -14.55 -9.19
CA THR A 335 -7.66 -16.00 -9.25
C THR A 335 -7.29 -16.53 -10.65
N ILE A 336 -6.50 -17.61 -10.70
CA ILE A 336 -6.11 -18.27 -11.95
C ILE A 336 -7.15 -19.34 -12.28
N LEU A 337 -7.75 -19.24 -13.46
CA LEU A 337 -8.70 -20.20 -14.02
C LEU A 337 -8.01 -21.02 -15.11
N GLY A 338 -8.18 -22.34 -15.06
CA GLY A 338 -7.65 -23.24 -16.07
C GLY A 338 -6.14 -23.56 -15.97
N ALA A 339 -5.55 -23.44 -14.77
CA ALA A 339 -4.19 -23.93 -14.49
C ALA A 339 -4.10 -25.47 -14.31
N GLU A 340 -5.24 -26.16 -14.35
CA GLU A 340 -5.32 -27.62 -14.28
C GLU A 340 -4.71 -28.26 -15.54
N GLU A 341 -3.80 -29.22 -15.34
CA GLU A 341 -3.18 -29.98 -16.44
C GLU A 341 -4.06 -31.17 -16.90
N ASN A 342 -5.06 -31.53 -16.09
CA ASN A 342 -5.99 -32.62 -16.34
C ASN A 342 -6.92 -32.36 -17.54
N SER A 343 -7.42 -33.44 -18.12
CA SER A 343 -8.49 -33.38 -19.12
C SER A 343 -9.77 -32.81 -18.51
N LYS A 344 -10.36 -31.80 -19.16
CA LYS A 344 -11.67 -31.24 -18.82
C LYS A 344 -12.84 -32.07 -19.37
N GLY A 345 -12.57 -33.11 -20.17
CA GLY A 345 -13.60 -33.99 -20.71
C GLY A 345 -13.14 -34.70 -21.98
N LYS A 346 -14.07 -35.31 -22.72
CA LYS A 346 -13.78 -35.99 -23.98
C LYS A 346 -14.62 -35.48 -25.12
N ILE A 347 -14.00 -35.37 -26.30
CA ILE A 347 -14.67 -35.08 -27.56
C ILE A 347 -14.65 -36.31 -28.47
N GLN A 348 -15.78 -36.59 -29.12
CA GLN A 348 -15.85 -37.52 -30.25
C GLN A 348 -15.58 -36.76 -31.55
N ILE A 349 -14.62 -37.23 -32.33
CA ILE A 349 -14.22 -36.59 -33.59
C ILE A 349 -14.57 -37.53 -34.74
N GLU A 350 -15.38 -37.03 -35.67
CA GLU A 350 -15.82 -37.79 -36.83
C GLU A 350 -14.63 -38.25 -37.69
N ASN A 351 -14.72 -39.46 -38.25
CA ASN A 351 -13.68 -40.12 -39.04
C ASN A 351 -12.32 -40.31 -38.32
N ALA A 352 -12.17 -39.93 -37.05
CA ALA A 352 -10.91 -40.08 -36.32
C ALA A 352 -10.59 -41.54 -35.99
N LEU A 353 -9.29 -41.85 -35.89
CA LEU A 353 -8.78 -43.19 -35.63
C LEU A 353 -9.15 -43.70 -34.23
N LYS A 354 -9.07 -42.84 -33.20
CA LYS A 354 -9.63 -43.12 -31.86
C LYS A 354 -11.08 -42.67 -31.81
N LYS A 355 -11.89 -43.31 -30.94
CA LYS A 355 -13.30 -42.95 -30.73
C LYS A 355 -13.45 -41.58 -30.06
N GLU A 356 -12.60 -41.30 -29.07
CA GLU A 356 -12.65 -40.13 -28.22
C GLU A 356 -11.23 -39.60 -27.96
N TYR A 357 -11.13 -38.29 -27.78
CA TYR A 357 -9.91 -37.56 -27.46
C TYR A 357 -10.14 -36.71 -26.21
N ASP A 358 -9.13 -36.63 -25.34
CA ASP A 358 -9.17 -35.77 -24.15
C ASP A 358 -9.01 -34.30 -24.55
N VAL A 359 -9.80 -33.43 -23.91
CA VAL A 359 -9.78 -31.97 -24.16
C VAL A 359 -9.18 -31.23 -22.97
N TYR A 360 -8.35 -30.22 -23.26
CA TYR A 360 -7.60 -29.46 -22.28
C TYR A 360 -7.82 -27.97 -22.51
N ILE A 361 -7.64 -27.16 -21.47
CA ILE A 361 -7.61 -25.70 -21.61
C ILE A 361 -6.33 -25.31 -22.36
N GLU A 362 -6.45 -24.37 -23.31
CA GLU A 362 -5.31 -23.95 -24.15
C GLU A 362 -4.22 -23.26 -23.32
N LYS A 363 -4.60 -22.27 -22.51
CA LYS A 363 -3.72 -21.50 -21.61
C LYS A 363 -4.51 -21.04 -20.39
N PRO A 364 -3.95 -20.98 -19.17
CA PRO A 364 -4.65 -20.40 -18.02
C PRO A 364 -4.94 -18.91 -18.24
N MET A 365 -5.97 -18.40 -17.56
CA MET A 365 -6.32 -16.97 -17.54
C MET A 365 -6.52 -16.50 -16.10
N SER A 366 -6.27 -15.23 -15.81
CA SER A 366 -6.39 -14.69 -14.44
C SER A 366 -7.44 -13.58 -14.38
N LEU A 367 -8.33 -13.65 -13.39
CA LEU A 367 -9.38 -12.67 -13.16
C LEU A 367 -9.34 -12.15 -11.72
N LEU A 368 -9.57 -10.85 -11.54
CA LEU A 368 -9.70 -10.23 -10.23
C LEU A 368 -11.12 -10.47 -9.68
N LEU A 369 -11.23 -11.44 -8.79
CA LEU A 369 -12.49 -11.92 -8.20
C LEU A 369 -12.53 -11.69 -6.69
N ASP A 370 -13.73 -11.78 -6.13
CA ASP A 370 -13.91 -12.06 -4.71
C ASP A 370 -13.52 -13.53 -4.43
N LYS A 371 -12.89 -13.81 -3.29
CA LYS A 371 -12.50 -15.17 -2.88
C LYS A 371 -13.69 -16.01 -2.40
N GLU A 372 -14.81 -15.38 -2.06
CA GLU A 372 -16.05 -16.08 -1.71
C GLU A 372 -16.93 -16.40 -2.93
N GLU A 373 -16.68 -15.77 -4.08
CA GLU A 373 -17.40 -16.03 -5.33
C GLU A 373 -17.10 -17.43 -5.88
N LYS A 374 -18.16 -18.20 -6.16
CA LYS A 374 -18.04 -19.56 -6.72
C LYS A 374 -18.15 -19.52 -8.24
N VAL A 375 -17.01 -19.69 -8.90
CA VAL A 375 -16.94 -19.82 -10.37
C VAL A 375 -17.56 -21.13 -10.82
N GLN A 376 -18.50 -21.06 -11.75
CA GLN A 376 -19.14 -22.19 -12.42
C GLN A 376 -18.51 -22.37 -13.81
N GLU A 377 -18.19 -23.61 -14.17
CA GLU A 377 -17.65 -23.97 -15.48
C GLU A 377 -18.74 -24.57 -16.39
N LYS A 378 -18.87 -24.09 -17.62
CA LYS A 378 -19.71 -24.69 -18.67
C LYS A 378 -18.89 -24.99 -19.92
N ILE A 379 -18.77 -26.27 -20.25
CA ILE A 379 -18.07 -26.74 -21.46
C ILE A 379 -19.04 -26.77 -22.65
N GLN A 380 -18.56 -26.31 -23.80
CA GLN A 380 -19.22 -26.43 -25.10
C GLN A 380 -18.20 -26.99 -26.10
N LEU A 381 -18.50 -28.13 -26.72
CA LEU A 381 -17.62 -28.79 -27.67
C LEU A 381 -18.17 -28.64 -29.09
N ASP A 382 -17.28 -28.41 -30.05
CA ASP A 382 -17.61 -28.24 -31.45
C ASP A 382 -17.74 -29.60 -32.16
N THR A 383 -18.49 -29.66 -33.28
CA THR A 383 -18.53 -30.86 -34.13
C THR A 383 -17.34 -30.87 -35.08
N MET A 384 -16.39 -31.78 -34.85
CA MET A 384 -15.11 -31.83 -35.56
C MET A 384 -14.94 -33.10 -36.40
N LYS A 385 -14.20 -33.00 -37.52
CA LYS A 385 -13.82 -34.12 -38.39
C LYS A 385 -12.30 -34.23 -38.48
N ALA A 386 -11.76 -35.46 -38.50
CA ALA A 386 -10.34 -35.70 -38.71
C ALA A 386 -9.91 -35.39 -40.17
N PRO A 387 -8.63 -35.03 -40.42
CA PRO A 387 -7.54 -34.93 -39.44
C PRO A 387 -7.45 -33.55 -38.76
N LEU A 388 -7.06 -33.53 -37.48
CA LEU A 388 -6.71 -32.31 -36.73
C LEU A 388 -5.26 -32.36 -36.26
N LYS A 389 -4.63 -31.18 -36.14
CA LYS A 389 -3.31 -31.04 -35.52
C LYS A 389 -3.42 -30.97 -33.99
N GLU A 390 -2.33 -31.29 -33.30
CA GLU A 390 -2.18 -30.93 -31.89
C GLU A 390 -2.39 -29.41 -31.70
N GLY A 391 -3.03 -29.03 -30.59
CA GLY A 391 -3.39 -27.64 -30.29
C GLY A 391 -4.59 -27.09 -31.06
N THR A 392 -5.26 -27.90 -31.90
CA THR A 392 -6.50 -27.46 -32.58
C THR A 392 -7.60 -27.19 -31.56
N LYS A 393 -8.25 -26.01 -31.66
CA LYS A 393 -9.46 -25.68 -30.90
C LYS A 393 -10.59 -26.64 -31.28
N VAL A 394 -11.22 -27.23 -30.27
CA VAL A 394 -12.32 -28.20 -30.38
C VAL A 394 -13.53 -27.84 -29.50
N GLY A 395 -13.50 -26.67 -28.87
CA GLY A 395 -14.58 -26.18 -28.02
C GLY A 395 -14.16 -24.97 -27.20
N THR A 396 -15.04 -24.55 -26.31
CA THR A 396 -14.85 -23.41 -25.41
C THR A 396 -15.35 -23.79 -24.01
N ILE A 397 -14.61 -23.42 -22.97
CA ILE A 397 -15.08 -23.42 -21.58
C ILE A 397 -15.47 -22.00 -21.19
N ILE A 398 -16.65 -21.85 -20.59
CA ILE A 398 -17.21 -20.57 -20.16
C ILE A 398 -17.25 -20.55 -18.63
N TYR A 399 -16.77 -19.47 -18.04
CA TYR A 399 -16.76 -19.21 -16.61
C TYR A 399 -17.87 -18.22 -16.25
N SER A 400 -18.67 -18.54 -15.24
CA SER A 400 -19.72 -17.66 -14.74
C SER A 400 -19.80 -17.58 -13.23
N ILE A 401 -20.31 -16.47 -12.71
CA ILE A 401 -20.71 -16.26 -11.31
C ILE A 401 -22.17 -15.84 -11.33
N ASP A 402 -23.02 -16.50 -10.54
CA ASP A 402 -24.47 -16.27 -10.47
C ASP A 402 -25.16 -16.18 -11.84
N GLY A 403 -24.72 -17.03 -12.78
CA GLY A 403 -25.24 -17.11 -14.14
C GLY A 403 -24.72 -16.03 -15.12
N LYS A 404 -23.93 -15.06 -14.65
CA LYS A 404 -23.28 -14.04 -15.49
C LYS A 404 -21.90 -14.53 -15.93
N GLU A 405 -21.64 -14.51 -17.24
CA GLU A 405 -20.31 -14.80 -17.80
C GLU A 405 -19.26 -13.78 -17.32
N ILE A 406 -18.12 -14.28 -16.85
CA ILE A 406 -16.97 -13.49 -16.38
C ILE A 406 -15.73 -13.67 -17.27
N GLY A 407 -15.73 -14.68 -18.14
CA GLY A 407 -14.65 -15.00 -19.06
C GLY A 407 -14.87 -16.36 -19.73
N ASN A 408 -14.07 -16.65 -20.75
CA ASN A 408 -14.10 -17.93 -21.44
C ASN A 408 -12.69 -18.28 -21.97
N ASN A 409 -12.48 -19.54 -22.32
CA ASN A 409 -11.20 -20.06 -22.75
C ASN A 409 -11.36 -21.16 -23.80
N ASN A 410 -10.36 -21.35 -24.65
CA ASN A 410 -10.37 -22.38 -25.69
C ASN A 410 -10.10 -23.76 -25.07
N LEU A 411 -10.81 -24.77 -25.57
CA LEU A 411 -10.50 -26.18 -25.35
C LEU A 411 -9.80 -26.75 -26.59
N VAL A 412 -8.71 -27.49 -26.37
CA VAL A 412 -7.84 -28.05 -27.40
C VAL A 412 -7.55 -29.53 -27.16
N VAL A 413 -7.20 -30.25 -28.24
CA VAL A 413 -6.59 -31.59 -28.15
C VAL A 413 -5.06 -31.48 -28.05
N LYS A 414 -4.44 -32.24 -27.15
CA LYS A 414 -2.97 -32.31 -26.94
C LYS A 414 -2.29 -33.45 -27.73
N GLU A 415 -2.92 -33.92 -28.81
CA GLU A 415 -2.32 -34.89 -29.72
C GLU A 415 -2.84 -34.72 -31.16
N GLU A 416 -2.12 -35.29 -32.14
CA GLU A 416 -2.56 -35.35 -33.53
C GLU A 416 -3.76 -36.29 -33.70
N VAL A 417 -4.85 -35.77 -34.27
CA VAL A 417 -6.06 -36.54 -34.56
C VAL A 417 -5.98 -37.04 -36.00
N ARG A 418 -5.54 -38.29 -36.18
CA ARG A 418 -5.45 -38.94 -37.50
C ARG A 418 -6.80 -39.49 -37.97
N GLU A 419 -7.02 -39.47 -39.27
CA GLU A 419 -8.20 -40.08 -39.89
C GLU A 419 -8.09 -41.63 -39.92
N LYS A 420 -9.22 -42.33 -39.90
CA LYS A 420 -9.30 -43.77 -40.16
C LYS A 420 -8.80 -44.10 -41.56
N GLY A 421 -7.77 -44.95 -41.65
CA GLY A 421 -7.32 -45.51 -42.92
C GLY A 421 -8.42 -46.27 -43.66
N ILE A 422 -8.29 -46.38 -44.99
CA ILE A 422 -9.33 -46.90 -45.90
C ILE A 422 -9.86 -48.29 -45.46
N LEU A 423 -8.97 -49.20 -45.04
CA LEU A 423 -9.34 -50.52 -44.51
C LEU A 423 -10.25 -50.46 -43.27
N ASN A 424 -10.00 -49.53 -42.35
CA ASN A 424 -10.82 -49.34 -41.15
C ASN A 424 -12.21 -48.75 -41.50
N LYS A 425 -12.28 -47.87 -42.51
CA LYS A 425 -13.57 -47.37 -43.04
C LYS A 425 -14.39 -48.50 -43.66
N ILE A 426 -13.77 -49.35 -44.49
CA ILE A 426 -14.43 -50.51 -45.12
C ILE A 426 -14.93 -51.51 -44.07
N MET A 427 -14.08 -51.90 -43.11
CA MET A 427 -14.48 -52.82 -42.04
C MET A 427 -15.62 -52.28 -41.18
N GLN A 428 -15.68 -50.97 -40.95
CA GLN A 428 -16.79 -50.36 -40.23
C GLN A 428 -18.09 -50.39 -41.03
N ILE A 429 -18.05 -50.09 -42.34
CA ILE A 429 -19.23 -50.20 -43.23
C ILE A 429 -19.81 -51.62 -43.21
N TYR A 430 -18.97 -52.65 -43.30
CA TYR A 430 -19.45 -54.03 -43.16
C TYR A 430 -20.11 -54.29 -41.80
N ARG A 431 -19.51 -53.82 -40.70
CA ARG A 431 -20.07 -53.99 -39.35
C ARG A 431 -21.42 -53.29 -39.18
N ASP A 432 -21.54 -52.07 -39.67
CA ASP A 432 -22.76 -51.27 -39.57
C ASP A 432 -23.87 -51.86 -40.45
N ILE A 433 -23.54 -52.45 -41.62
CA ILE A 433 -24.49 -53.22 -42.44
C ILE A 433 -24.99 -54.46 -41.68
N PHE A 434 -24.10 -55.30 -41.15
CA PHE A 434 -24.51 -56.51 -40.43
C PHE A 434 -25.30 -56.21 -39.15
N TYR A 435 -24.90 -55.21 -38.37
CA TYR A 435 -25.61 -54.80 -37.16
C TYR A 435 -27.02 -54.25 -37.47
N ASN A 436 -27.15 -53.45 -38.54
CA ASN A 436 -28.47 -52.99 -38.98
C ASN A 436 -29.32 -54.14 -39.54
N MET A 437 -28.74 -55.14 -40.20
CA MET A 437 -29.45 -56.34 -40.64
C MET A 437 -29.97 -57.17 -39.47
N GLU A 438 -29.15 -57.43 -38.44
CA GLU A 438 -29.61 -58.11 -37.21
C GLU A 438 -30.75 -57.33 -36.53
N LYS A 439 -30.63 -56.01 -36.44
CA LYS A 439 -31.64 -55.12 -35.86
C LYS A 439 -32.89 -54.92 -36.74
N SER A 440 -32.85 -55.36 -38.00
CA SER A 440 -34.01 -55.39 -38.91
C SER A 440 -34.68 -56.76 -38.97
N ALA A 441 -34.04 -57.79 -38.40
CA ALA A 441 -34.51 -59.17 -38.35
C ALA A 441 -35.07 -59.57 -36.96
N ALA A 442 -35.08 -58.62 -36.02
CA ALA A 442 -35.69 -58.68 -34.69
C ALA A 442 -36.82 -57.64 -34.58
#